data_AF-A0A3R9PCM2-F1
#
_entry.id   AF-A0A3R9PCM2-F1
#
_cell.length_a   1.000
_cell.length_b   1.000
_cell.length_c   1.000
_cell.angle_alpha   90.00
_cell.angle_beta   90.00
_cell.angle_gamma   90.00
#
_symmetry.space_group_name_H-M   'P 1'
#
loop_
_entity.id
_entity.type
_entity.pdbx_description
1 polymer ?
#
loop_
_entity_poly.entity_id
_entity_poly.type
_entity_poly.pdbx_seq_one_letter_code
_entity_poly.pdbx_strand_id
1 'polypeptide(L)'
;MRLDSEYSKWDMMKRLLDTAAEVIKGDVKRCPICGSPTVDPAYVKEQLSEVISKLQKLEREIKNLQNERDKLTNALEISGKLRNKENNISYEINYLDSEIKRIKRETEPYEPIAKTREIELEEFKRKREDILNELKVLEMSIKDISDELGRVSGKLGELKEKWDTLEGKLDEIKRELGSPEHLEIASTKVPVEKAVEICPYLIKSLEQLIEHLTDKIERQKADFAKRFNDAISRLLRDLQFELDAMIDPNTLELIVKREGKIQRLTSLSLSERAALALLIQIALKEAFLPDIPLFLVDEVILGFDRSRVERIINYLLEMAKNKGMTIVLTRLSDKEEVRVITDASSNFSLLP
;
A
#
# COMPACT_ATOMS: atom_id res chain seq x y z
N MET A 1 64.85 -8.32 123.65
CA MET A 1 66.03 -7.68 124.28
C MET A 1 65.74 -6.37 125.03
N ARG A 2 64.87 -5.44 124.60
CA ARG A 2 64.42 -4.32 125.46
C ARG A 2 63.20 -4.64 126.35
N LEU A 3 62.39 -5.62 125.96
CA LEU A 3 61.17 -6.04 126.68
C LEU A 3 61.45 -6.80 128.00
N ASP A 4 62.57 -7.51 128.12
CA ASP A 4 62.90 -8.29 129.32
C ASP A 4 63.28 -7.43 130.54
N SER A 5 63.76 -6.19 130.31
CA SER A 5 64.10 -5.25 131.39
C SER A 5 62.88 -4.52 131.96
N GLU A 6 61.80 -4.39 131.19
CA GLU A 6 60.56 -3.74 131.63
C GLU A 6 59.65 -4.70 132.40
N TYR A 7 59.65 -5.99 132.05
CA TYR A 7 58.98 -7.04 132.81
C TYR A 7 59.51 -7.15 134.25
N SER A 8 60.84 -7.04 134.44
CA SER A 8 61.47 -7.04 135.77
C SER A 8 61.10 -5.80 136.62
N LYS A 9 60.82 -4.65 135.98
CA LYS A 9 60.37 -3.43 136.69
C LYS A 9 58.90 -3.51 137.09
N TRP A 10 58.06 -4.11 136.24
CA TRP A 10 56.64 -4.31 136.52
C TRP A 10 56.42 -5.25 137.71
N ASP A 11 57.20 -6.33 137.79
CA ASP A 11 57.12 -7.32 138.88
C ASP A 11 57.61 -6.73 140.22
N MET A 12 58.62 -5.84 140.17
CA MET A 12 59.09 -5.09 141.35
C MET A 12 58.06 -4.03 141.81
N MET A 13 57.41 -3.33 140.89
CA MET A 13 56.31 -2.41 141.20
C MET A 13 55.10 -3.13 141.80
N LYS A 14 54.77 -4.34 141.31
CA LYS A 14 53.67 -5.15 141.84
C LYS A 14 53.92 -5.58 143.29
N ARG A 15 55.15 -6.01 143.61
CA ARG A 15 55.56 -6.31 145.00
C ARG A 15 55.50 -5.08 145.91
N LEU A 16 55.90 -3.90 145.43
CA LEU A 16 55.81 -2.65 146.20
C LEU A 16 54.36 -2.22 146.45
N LEU A 17 53.46 -2.46 145.49
CA LEU A 17 52.02 -2.22 145.64
C LEU A 17 51.38 -3.18 146.67
N ASP A 18 51.74 -4.47 146.63
CA ASP A 18 51.28 -5.46 147.62
C ASP A 18 51.76 -5.10 149.03
N THR A 19 53.01 -4.65 149.17
CA THR A 19 53.59 -4.22 150.46
C THR A 19 52.96 -2.92 150.97
N ALA A 20 52.62 -1.98 150.09
CA ALA A 20 51.90 -0.75 150.45
C ALA A 20 50.45 -1.04 150.92
N ALA A 21 49.80 -2.06 150.36
CA ALA A 21 48.48 -2.52 150.81
C ALA A 21 48.53 -3.16 152.22
N GLU A 22 49.63 -3.84 152.58
CA GLU A 22 49.85 -4.38 153.93
C GLU A 22 50.07 -3.29 154.99
N VAL A 23 50.78 -2.21 154.64
CA VAL A 23 50.96 -1.03 155.52
C VAL A 23 49.63 -0.31 155.81
N ILE A 24 48.73 -0.22 154.82
CA ILE A 24 47.40 0.42 154.96
C ILE A 24 46.45 -0.44 155.81
N LYS A 25 46.61 -1.77 155.85
CA LYS A 25 45.82 -2.68 156.70
C LYS A 25 46.23 -2.66 158.18
N GLY A 26 47.30 -1.96 158.55
CA GLY A 26 47.71 -1.72 159.94
C GLY A 26 48.64 -2.78 160.55
N ASP A 27 49.10 -3.76 159.76
CA ASP A 27 49.91 -4.89 160.26
C ASP A 27 51.43 -4.62 160.30
N VAL A 28 51.89 -3.44 159.88
CA VAL A 28 53.32 -3.12 159.79
C VAL A 28 53.67 -1.87 160.57
N LYS A 29 54.39 -2.03 161.69
CA LYS A 29 54.78 -0.93 162.60
C LYS A 29 56.04 -0.14 162.17
N ARG A 30 56.69 -0.47 161.04
CA ARG A 30 57.89 0.23 160.54
C ARG A 30 57.91 0.29 159.00
N CYS A 31 58.48 1.35 158.43
CA CYS A 31 58.57 1.50 156.97
C CYS A 31 59.47 0.41 156.35
N PRO A 32 58.99 -0.42 155.41
CA PRO A 32 59.80 -1.48 154.81
C PRO A 32 60.85 -0.96 153.80
N ILE A 33 60.80 0.31 153.40
CA ILE A 33 61.78 0.91 152.47
C ILE A 33 62.90 1.68 153.21
N CYS A 34 62.59 2.35 154.34
CA CYS A 34 63.56 3.20 155.04
C CYS A 34 63.70 2.96 156.56
N GLY A 35 62.97 1.99 157.14
CA GLY A 35 63.14 1.55 158.54
C GLY A 35 62.54 2.47 159.62
N SER A 36 61.90 3.58 159.25
CA SER A 36 61.36 4.59 160.17
C SER A 36 60.26 4.05 161.12
N PRO A 37 60.20 4.43 162.41
CA PRO A 37 59.31 3.85 163.42
C PRO A 37 57.84 4.33 163.35
N THR A 38 57.55 5.32 162.50
CA THR A 38 56.21 5.88 162.29
C THR A 38 56.01 6.05 160.79
N VAL A 39 55.15 5.23 160.21
CA VAL A 39 54.67 5.39 158.83
C VAL A 39 53.27 5.93 158.93
N ASP A 40 53.04 7.11 158.37
CA ASP A 40 51.70 7.68 158.28
C ASP A 40 50.90 6.91 157.20
N PRO A 41 49.91 6.09 157.60
CA PRO A 41 49.13 5.30 156.65
C PRO A 41 48.30 6.19 155.71
N ALA A 42 48.00 7.43 156.11
CA ALA A 42 47.27 8.39 155.28
C ALA A 42 48.11 8.83 154.07
N TYR A 43 49.40 9.12 154.28
CA TYR A 43 50.32 9.53 153.21
C TYR A 43 50.55 8.41 152.18
N VAL A 44 50.69 7.16 152.63
CA VAL A 44 50.83 6.01 151.72
C VAL A 44 49.55 5.79 150.92
N LYS A 45 48.37 5.94 151.55
CA LYS A 45 47.08 5.80 150.86
C LYS A 45 46.86 6.89 149.81
N GLU A 46 47.25 8.13 150.10
CA GLU A 46 47.20 9.26 149.16
C GLU A 46 48.12 9.04 147.95
N GLN A 47 49.38 8.68 148.19
CA GLN A 47 50.33 8.36 147.11
C GLN A 47 49.88 7.15 146.28
N LEU A 48 49.34 6.11 146.92
CA LEU A 48 48.78 4.94 146.23
C LEU A 48 47.60 5.35 145.35
N SER A 49 46.69 6.19 145.86
CA SER A 49 45.56 6.72 145.08
C SER A 49 46.01 7.57 143.89
N GLU A 50 47.09 8.34 144.03
CA GLU A 50 47.64 9.15 142.95
C GLU A 50 48.22 8.25 141.85
N VAL A 51 48.96 7.21 142.23
CA VAL A 51 49.51 6.21 141.30
C VAL A 51 48.39 5.42 140.61
N ILE A 52 47.35 5.00 141.33
CA ILE A 52 46.18 4.34 140.75
C ILE A 52 45.48 5.27 139.76
N SER A 53 45.33 6.56 140.08
CA SER A 53 44.71 7.54 139.17
C SER A 53 45.53 7.73 137.89
N LYS A 54 46.87 7.72 137.98
CA LYS A 54 47.79 7.78 136.84
C LYS A 54 47.71 6.51 136.00
N LEU A 55 47.66 5.34 136.62
CA LEU A 55 47.47 4.05 135.93
C LEU A 55 46.12 4.01 135.20
N GLN A 56 45.02 4.44 135.83
CA GLN A 56 43.71 4.51 135.19
C GLN A 56 43.65 5.52 134.03
N LYS A 57 44.45 6.59 134.06
CA LYS A 57 44.60 7.50 132.91
C LYS A 57 45.37 6.82 131.78
N LEU A 58 46.51 6.19 132.09
CA LEU A 58 47.32 5.47 131.12
C LEU A 58 46.56 4.29 130.48
N GLU A 59 45.77 3.53 131.25
CA GLU A 59 44.94 2.45 130.71
C GLU A 59 43.85 2.98 129.76
N ARG A 60 43.24 4.12 130.07
CA ARG A 60 42.30 4.80 129.16
C ARG A 60 42.99 5.28 127.89
N GLU A 61 44.19 5.84 128.00
CA GLU A 61 45.00 6.25 126.84
C GLU A 61 45.39 5.05 125.97
N ILE A 62 45.85 3.94 126.56
CA ILE A 62 46.17 2.70 125.84
C ILE A 62 44.93 2.18 125.10
N LYS A 63 43.77 2.15 125.76
CA LYS A 63 42.52 1.70 125.13
C LYS A 63 42.10 2.62 123.97
N ASN A 64 42.27 3.94 124.12
CA ASN A 64 41.99 4.91 123.06
C ASN A 64 42.94 4.74 121.88
N LEU A 65 44.24 4.59 122.13
CA LEU A 65 45.26 4.34 121.10
C LEU A 65 45.03 3.01 120.38
N GLN A 66 44.59 1.96 121.08
CA GLN A 66 44.20 0.69 120.48
C GLN A 66 42.98 0.85 119.56
N ASN A 67 41.95 1.57 120.01
CA ASN A 67 40.78 1.87 119.17
C ASN A 67 41.16 2.70 117.93
N GLU A 68 42.07 3.67 118.06
CA GLU A 68 42.59 4.45 116.93
C GLU A 68 43.39 3.59 115.97
N ARG A 69 44.26 2.72 116.48
CA ARG A 69 45.00 1.74 115.67
C ARG A 69 44.03 0.86 114.87
N ASP A 70 42.97 0.35 115.51
CA ASP A 70 42.00 -0.53 114.83
C ASP A 70 41.20 0.22 113.77
N LYS A 71 40.82 1.48 114.05
CA LYS A 71 40.21 2.37 113.06
C LYS A 71 41.14 2.61 111.86
N LEU A 72 42.41 2.92 112.12
CA LEU A 72 43.41 3.15 111.07
C LEU A 72 43.69 1.88 110.25
N THR A 73 43.74 0.72 110.91
CA THR A 73 43.94 -0.58 110.24
C THR A 73 42.76 -0.88 109.32
N ASN A 74 41.53 -0.70 109.79
CA ASN A 74 40.33 -0.86 108.97
C ASN A 74 40.29 0.14 107.80
N ALA A 75 40.70 1.40 108.03
CA ALA A 75 40.77 2.41 106.97
C ALA A 75 41.81 2.04 105.89
N LEU A 76 42.95 1.47 106.28
CA LEU A 76 43.97 0.96 105.36
C LEU A 76 43.45 -0.21 104.52
N GLU A 77 42.73 -1.16 105.13
CA GLU A 77 42.11 -2.26 104.38
C GLU A 77 41.08 -1.77 103.36
N ILE A 78 40.22 -0.81 103.75
CA ILE A 78 39.24 -0.20 102.85
C ILE A 78 39.95 0.53 101.71
N SER A 79 40.99 1.31 102.02
CA SER A 79 41.80 2.01 101.01
C SER A 79 42.44 1.02 100.02
N GLY A 80 42.96 -0.11 100.51
CA GLY A 80 43.49 -1.18 99.65
C GLY A 80 42.43 -1.78 98.72
N LYS A 81 41.21 -2.06 99.23
CA LYS A 81 40.10 -2.55 98.42
C LYS A 81 39.64 -1.54 97.37
N LEU A 82 39.59 -0.25 97.72
CA LEU A 82 39.25 0.83 96.79
C LEU A 82 40.29 0.97 95.69
N ARG A 83 41.58 0.90 96.04
CA ARG A 83 42.67 0.96 95.06
C ARG A 83 42.64 -0.21 94.07
N ASN A 84 42.29 -1.40 94.53
CA ASN A 84 42.09 -2.56 93.63
C ASN A 84 40.91 -2.34 92.68
N LYS A 85 39.80 -1.77 93.17
CA LYS A 85 38.67 -1.42 92.30
C LYS A 85 39.03 -0.34 91.28
N GLU A 86 39.78 0.68 91.70
CA GLU A 86 40.27 1.74 90.83
C GLU A 86 41.15 1.17 89.70
N ASN A 87 42.08 0.26 90.04
CA ASN A 87 42.90 -0.42 89.05
C ASN A 87 42.05 -1.24 88.07
N ASN A 88 41.06 -2.01 88.55
CA ASN A 88 40.18 -2.79 87.68
C ASN A 88 39.37 -1.90 86.72
N ILE A 89 38.79 -0.80 87.23
CA ILE A 89 38.07 0.17 86.40
C ILE A 89 39.02 0.79 85.36
N SER A 90 40.27 1.10 85.75
CA SER A 90 41.26 1.63 84.82
C SER A 90 41.57 0.65 83.69
N TYR A 91 41.70 -0.66 83.99
CA TYR A 91 41.86 -1.70 82.96
C TYR A 91 40.66 -1.79 82.04
N GLU A 92 39.44 -1.75 82.57
CA GLU A 92 38.21 -1.76 81.76
C GLU A 92 38.08 -0.53 80.86
N ILE A 93 38.40 0.66 81.36
CA ILE A 93 38.40 1.90 80.58
C ILE A 93 39.39 1.78 79.40
N ASN A 94 40.60 1.29 79.67
CA ASN A 94 41.61 1.12 78.62
C ASN A 94 41.19 0.09 77.57
N TYR A 95 40.56 -1.00 78.01
CA TYR A 95 40.01 -2.01 77.10
C TYR A 95 38.89 -1.42 76.23
N LEU A 96 37.91 -0.74 76.83
CA LEU A 96 36.81 -0.11 76.10
C LEU A 96 37.28 0.99 75.15
N ASP A 97 38.27 1.80 75.52
CA ASP A 97 38.85 2.80 74.63
C ASP A 97 39.55 2.15 73.42
N SER A 98 40.26 1.05 73.63
CA SER A 98 40.87 0.28 72.56
C SER A 98 39.83 -0.31 71.60
N GLU A 99 38.71 -0.78 72.14
CA GLU A 99 37.59 -1.35 71.40
C GLU A 99 36.86 -0.28 70.59
N ILE A 100 36.58 0.88 71.18
CA ILE A 100 36.01 2.04 70.50
C ILE A 100 36.92 2.48 69.34
N LYS A 101 38.23 2.52 69.55
CA LYS A 101 39.20 2.86 68.49
C LYS A 101 39.25 1.82 67.38
N ARG A 102 39.01 0.54 67.68
CA ARG A 102 38.90 -0.52 66.66
C ARG A 102 37.62 -0.33 65.84
N ILE A 103 36.47 -0.26 66.50
CA ILE A 103 35.17 -0.08 65.85
C ILE A 103 35.17 1.18 64.99
N LYS A 104 35.68 2.32 65.48
CA LYS A 104 35.78 3.55 64.69
C LYS A 104 36.56 3.35 63.40
N ARG A 105 37.75 2.71 63.47
CA ARG A 105 38.58 2.41 62.30
C ARG A 105 37.90 1.46 61.32
N GLU A 106 37.10 0.53 61.82
CA GLU A 106 36.32 -0.37 60.98
C GLU A 106 35.12 0.36 60.33
N THR A 107 34.48 1.30 61.03
CA THR A 107 33.29 2.01 60.53
C THR A 107 33.59 3.19 59.61
N GLU A 108 34.72 3.88 59.81
CA GLU A 108 35.09 5.11 59.09
C GLU A 108 35.14 4.95 57.55
N PRO A 109 35.63 3.84 56.98
CA PRO A 109 35.58 3.62 55.53
C PRO A 109 34.17 3.46 54.96
N TYR A 110 33.18 3.02 55.75
CA TYR A 110 31.83 2.77 55.25
C TYR A 110 31.02 4.05 55.05
N GLU A 111 31.34 5.14 55.76
CA GLU A 111 30.63 6.41 55.62
C GLU A 111 30.75 7.04 54.22
N PRO A 112 31.93 7.18 53.60
CA PRO A 112 32.01 7.66 52.22
C PRO A 112 31.38 6.68 51.24
N ILE A 113 31.48 5.37 51.48
CA ILE A 113 30.84 4.35 50.62
C ILE A 113 29.32 4.53 50.64
N ALA A 114 28.71 4.73 51.82
CA ALA A 114 27.29 4.99 51.95
C ALA A 114 26.87 6.25 51.18
N LYS A 115 27.62 7.34 51.33
CA LYS A 115 27.37 8.60 50.59
C LYS A 115 27.47 8.41 49.07
N THR A 116 28.47 7.68 48.59
CA THR A 116 28.60 7.39 47.15
C THR A 116 27.42 6.56 46.64
N ARG A 117 27.00 5.54 47.39
CA ARG A 117 25.83 4.72 47.02
C ARG A 117 24.53 5.51 47.03
N GLU A 118 24.37 6.47 47.94
CA GLU A 118 23.22 7.38 47.95
C GLU A 118 23.18 8.25 46.69
N ILE A 119 24.32 8.80 46.27
CA ILE A 119 24.42 9.59 45.03
C ILE A 119 24.07 8.72 43.80
N GLU A 120 24.67 7.53 43.69
CA GLU A 120 24.38 6.59 42.60
C GLU A 120 22.90 6.22 42.56
N LEU A 121 22.28 5.97 43.71
CA LEU A 121 20.85 5.65 43.80
C LEU A 121 19.99 6.80 43.27
N GLU A 122 20.33 8.03 43.61
CA GLU A 122 19.60 9.21 43.15
C GLU A 122 19.77 9.45 41.64
N GLU A 123 20.97 9.21 41.10
CA GLU A 123 21.19 9.20 39.65
C GLU A 123 20.37 8.13 38.94
N PHE A 124 20.30 6.92 39.49
CA PHE A 124 19.47 5.85 38.92
C PHE A 124 17.98 6.17 38.98
N LYS A 125 17.50 6.84 40.04
CA LYS A 125 16.10 7.30 40.10
C LYS A 125 15.79 8.31 39.00
N ARG A 126 16.68 9.29 38.77
CA ARG A 126 16.53 10.27 37.69
C ARG A 126 16.51 9.59 36.32
N LYS A 127 17.48 8.73 36.04
CA LYS A 127 17.52 7.94 34.79
C LYS A 127 16.24 7.13 34.57
N ARG A 128 15.72 6.51 35.63
CA ARG A 128 14.45 5.77 35.55
C ARG A 128 13.28 6.70 35.21
N GLU A 129 13.22 7.89 35.79
CA GLU A 129 12.17 8.87 35.51
C GLU A 129 12.24 9.39 34.06
N ASP A 130 13.45 9.67 33.57
CA ASP A 130 13.68 10.07 32.18
C ASP A 130 13.21 8.98 31.20
N ILE A 131 13.59 7.72 31.43
CA ILE A 131 13.15 6.58 30.62
C ILE A 131 11.62 6.41 30.66
N LEU A 132 10.99 6.61 31.83
CA LEU A 132 9.54 6.54 31.94
C LEU A 132 8.83 7.64 31.15
N ASN A 133 9.42 8.83 31.09
CA ASN A 133 8.89 9.93 30.28
C ASN A 133 9.08 9.65 28.78
N GLU A 134 10.22 9.13 28.37
CA GLU A 134 10.46 8.68 26.99
C GLU A 134 9.46 7.59 26.57
N LEU A 135 9.22 6.60 27.44
CA LEU A 135 8.23 5.54 27.19
C LEU A 135 6.83 6.12 26.97
N LYS A 136 6.38 7.08 27.79
CA LYS A 136 5.08 7.74 27.60
C LYS A 136 4.98 8.47 26.26
N VAL A 137 6.04 9.15 25.84
CA VAL A 137 6.07 9.85 24.53
C VAL A 137 6.01 8.84 23.38
N LEU A 138 6.72 7.71 23.49
CA LEU A 138 6.66 6.64 22.52
C LEU A 138 5.28 5.97 22.46
N GLU A 139 4.64 5.72 23.61
CA GLU A 139 3.28 5.19 23.68
C GLU A 139 2.25 6.11 23.00
N MET A 140 2.37 7.43 23.24
CA MET A 140 1.54 8.42 22.54
C MET A 140 1.77 8.38 21.02
N SER A 141 3.04 8.32 20.60
CA SER A 141 3.39 8.26 19.18
C SER A 141 2.87 6.98 18.50
N ILE A 142 2.94 5.83 19.18
CA ILE A 142 2.37 4.57 18.67
C ILE A 142 0.86 4.68 18.50
N LYS A 143 0.18 5.31 19.46
CA LYS A 143 -1.27 5.54 19.38
C LYS A 143 -1.63 6.43 18.20
N ASP A 144 -0.92 7.54 18.01
CA ASP A 144 -1.16 8.46 16.89
C ASP A 144 -0.95 7.76 15.54
N ILE A 145 0.14 6.98 15.40
CA ILE A 145 0.40 6.17 14.19
C ILE A 145 -0.71 5.14 13.97
N SER A 146 -1.19 4.48 15.03
CA SER A 146 -2.28 3.51 14.94
C SER A 146 -3.60 4.16 14.48
N ASP A 147 -3.91 5.36 14.97
CA ASP A 147 -5.09 6.11 14.57
C ASP A 147 -4.98 6.57 13.10
N GLU A 148 -3.79 7.00 12.66
CA GLU A 148 -3.52 7.31 11.25
C GLU A 148 -3.64 6.08 10.35
N LEU A 149 -3.10 4.94 10.77
CA LEU A 149 -3.22 3.67 10.05
C LEU A 149 -4.69 3.27 9.91
N GLY A 150 -5.50 3.43 10.96
CA GLY A 150 -6.94 3.21 10.93
C GLY A 150 -7.64 4.10 9.89
N ARG A 151 -7.30 5.40 9.84
CA ARG A 151 -7.84 6.33 8.83
C ARG A 151 -7.45 5.94 7.41
N VAL A 152 -6.18 5.56 7.19
CA VAL A 152 -5.68 5.13 5.88
C VAL A 152 -6.36 3.83 5.45
N SER A 153 -6.48 2.86 6.34
CA SER A 153 -7.19 1.60 6.09
C SER A 153 -8.66 1.84 5.75
N GLY A 154 -9.33 2.78 6.44
CA GLY A 154 -10.70 3.18 6.12
C GLY A 154 -10.82 3.74 4.70
N LYS A 155 -9.94 4.69 4.33
CA LYS A 155 -9.89 5.23 2.96
C LYS A 155 -9.60 4.16 1.90
N LEU A 156 -8.73 3.19 2.22
CA LEU A 156 -8.44 2.07 1.32
C LEU A 156 -9.69 1.21 1.10
N GLY A 157 -10.47 0.97 2.16
CA GLY A 157 -11.77 0.29 2.07
C GLY A 157 -12.75 1.03 1.16
N GLU A 158 -12.92 2.34 1.35
CA GLU A 158 -13.78 3.17 0.49
C GLU A 158 -13.33 3.18 -0.99
N LEU A 159 -12.02 3.23 -1.22
CA LEU A 159 -11.44 3.15 -2.57
C LEU A 159 -11.70 1.78 -3.22
N LYS A 160 -11.61 0.71 -2.44
CA LYS A 160 -11.88 -0.65 -2.91
C LYS A 160 -13.36 -0.81 -3.28
N GLU A 161 -14.28 -0.33 -2.44
CA GLU A 161 -15.72 -0.34 -2.78
C GLU A 161 -16.03 0.45 -4.05
N LYS A 162 -15.40 1.62 -4.22
CA LYS A 162 -15.50 2.40 -5.47
C LYS A 162 -14.96 1.64 -6.67
N TRP A 163 -13.83 0.93 -6.50
CA TRP A 163 -13.24 0.09 -7.54
C TRP A 163 -14.20 -1.02 -7.95
N ASP A 164 -14.72 -1.80 -7.00
CA ASP A 164 -15.66 -2.90 -7.24
C ASP A 164 -16.92 -2.39 -7.95
N THR A 165 -17.40 -1.19 -7.57
CA THR A 165 -18.55 -0.53 -8.22
C THR A 165 -18.24 -0.14 -9.68
N LEU A 166 -17.05 0.40 -9.94
CA LEU A 166 -16.63 0.78 -11.29
C LEU A 166 -16.39 -0.44 -12.17
N GLU A 167 -15.82 -1.50 -11.61
CA GLU A 167 -15.63 -2.79 -12.29
C GLU A 167 -16.98 -3.42 -12.67
N GLY A 168 -17.95 -3.42 -11.75
CA GLY A 168 -19.32 -3.84 -12.06
C GLY A 168 -19.96 -3.03 -13.19
N LYS A 169 -19.81 -1.70 -13.17
CA LYS A 169 -20.28 -0.84 -14.27
C LYS A 169 -19.56 -1.13 -15.58
N LEU A 170 -18.26 -1.39 -15.54
CA LEU A 170 -17.49 -1.74 -16.73
C LEU A 170 -17.98 -3.05 -17.34
N ASP A 171 -18.25 -4.06 -16.52
CA ASP A 171 -18.76 -5.34 -16.98
C ASP A 171 -20.21 -5.24 -17.49
N GLU A 172 -21.03 -4.38 -16.87
CA GLU A 172 -22.36 -4.06 -17.38
C GLU A 172 -22.28 -3.36 -18.74
N ILE A 173 -21.41 -2.36 -18.89
CA ILE A 173 -21.15 -1.70 -20.17
C ILE A 173 -20.63 -2.70 -21.22
N LYS A 174 -19.74 -3.64 -20.86
CA LYS A 174 -19.29 -4.70 -21.78
C LYS A 174 -20.43 -5.62 -22.21
N ARG A 175 -21.35 -5.96 -21.30
CA ARG A 175 -22.56 -6.74 -21.63
C ARG A 175 -23.54 -5.95 -22.50
N GLU A 176 -23.74 -4.67 -22.22
CA GLU A 176 -24.63 -3.77 -22.97
C GLU A 176 -24.09 -3.44 -24.36
N LEU A 177 -22.78 -3.19 -24.49
CA LEU A 177 -22.13 -3.07 -25.79
C LEU A 177 -22.22 -4.37 -26.60
N GLY A 178 -22.57 -5.47 -25.94
CA GLY A 178 -22.82 -6.77 -26.53
C GLY A 178 -21.75 -7.03 -27.57
N SER A 179 -20.48 -7.11 -27.14
CA SER A 179 -19.34 -7.28 -28.05
C SER A 179 -19.75 -8.28 -29.11
N PRO A 180 -20.02 -7.84 -30.36
CA PRO A 180 -20.30 -8.79 -31.39
C PRO A 180 -18.95 -9.45 -31.58
N GLU A 181 -18.73 -10.58 -30.91
CA GLU A 181 -17.47 -11.32 -31.01
C GLU A 181 -17.18 -11.62 -32.49
N HIS A 182 -18.22 -11.57 -33.33
CA HIS A 182 -18.18 -11.80 -34.74
C HIS A 182 -19.03 -10.76 -35.50
N LEU A 183 -18.47 -10.21 -36.58
CA LEU A 183 -19.16 -9.49 -37.64
C LEU A 183 -19.52 -10.48 -38.76
N GLU A 184 -20.72 -10.38 -39.32
CA GLU A 184 -21.10 -11.21 -40.47
C GLU A 184 -20.63 -10.57 -41.78
N ILE A 185 -19.67 -11.20 -42.46
CA ILE A 185 -19.15 -10.77 -43.76
C ILE A 185 -19.42 -11.89 -44.76
N ALA A 186 -20.16 -11.60 -45.83
CA ALA A 186 -20.51 -12.57 -46.89
C ALA A 186 -21.06 -13.90 -46.31
N SER A 187 -22.00 -13.80 -45.37
CA SER A 187 -22.62 -14.94 -44.68
C SER A 187 -21.66 -15.78 -43.81
N THR A 188 -20.49 -15.24 -43.47
CA THR A 188 -19.53 -15.87 -42.56
C THR A 188 -19.37 -15.01 -41.31
N LYS A 189 -19.43 -15.63 -40.13
CA LYS A 189 -19.14 -14.95 -38.85
C LYS A 189 -17.63 -14.83 -38.66
N VAL A 190 -17.12 -13.60 -38.67
CA VAL A 190 -15.69 -13.30 -38.59
C VAL A 190 -15.41 -12.49 -37.33
N PRO A 191 -14.42 -12.85 -36.51
CA PRO A 191 -14.04 -12.04 -35.35
C PRO A 191 -13.75 -10.59 -35.72
N VAL A 192 -14.18 -9.65 -34.89
CA VAL A 192 -14.11 -8.20 -35.21
C VAL A 192 -12.67 -7.77 -35.49
N GLU A 193 -11.69 -8.32 -34.80
CA GLU A 193 -10.26 -8.03 -35.02
C GLU A 193 -9.83 -8.42 -36.44
N LYS A 194 -10.27 -9.60 -36.90
CA LYS A 194 -10.01 -10.07 -38.28
C LYS A 194 -10.84 -9.32 -39.30
N ALA A 195 -12.05 -8.89 -38.96
CA ALA A 195 -12.90 -8.11 -39.83
C ALA A 195 -12.26 -6.76 -40.18
N VAL A 196 -11.63 -6.10 -39.20
CA VAL A 196 -10.88 -4.85 -39.41
C VAL A 196 -9.72 -5.04 -40.40
N GLU A 197 -9.08 -6.20 -40.39
CA GLU A 197 -8.00 -6.52 -41.35
C GLU A 197 -8.54 -6.85 -42.74
N ILE A 198 -9.63 -7.62 -42.85
CA ILE A 198 -10.13 -8.17 -44.12
C ILE A 198 -10.94 -7.13 -44.91
N CYS A 199 -11.76 -6.31 -44.23
CA CYS A 199 -12.67 -5.37 -44.88
C CYS A 199 -11.97 -4.41 -45.87
N PRO A 200 -10.81 -3.81 -45.55
CA PRO A 200 -10.10 -2.95 -46.50
C PRO A 200 -9.70 -3.67 -47.80
N TYR A 201 -9.27 -4.93 -47.71
CA TYR A 201 -8.92 -5.71 -48.91
C TYR A 201 -10.16 -6.03 -49.75
N LEU A 202 -11.27 -6.40 -49.10
CA LEU A 202 -12.53 -6.67 -49.80
C LEU A 202 -13.06 -5.42 -50.51
N ILE A 203 -13.04 -4.27 -49.84
CA ILE A 203 -13.45 -2.99 -50.44
C ILE A 203 -12.60 -2.72 -51.69
N LYS A 204 -11.28 -2.80 -51.57
CA LYS A 204 -10.36 -2.58 -52.69
C LYS A 204 -10.61 -3.54 -53.85
N SER A 205 -10.84 -4.83 -53.58
CA SER A 205 -11.14 -5.82 -54.62
C SER A 205 -12.47 -5.56 -55.30
N LEU A 206 -13.50 -5.11 -54.56
CA LEU A 206 -14.79 -4.75 -55.12
C LEU A 206 -14.70 -3.49 -55.98
N GLU A 207 -13.94 -2.48 -55.55
CA GLU A 207 -13.68 -1.27 -56.33
C GLU A 207 -13.00 -1.60 -57.67
N GLN A 208 -11.97 -2.45 -57.65
CA GLN A 208 -11.29 -2.92 -58.87
C GLN A 208 -12.23 -3.69 -59.80
N LEU A 209 -13.13 -4.51 -59.24
CA LEU A 209 -14.11 -5.24 -60.03
C LEU A 209 -15.13 -4.28 -60.67
N ILE A 210 -15.62 -3.29 -59.92
CA ILE A 210 -16.52 -2.26 -60.44
C ILE A 210 -15.87 -1.49 -61.58
N GLU A 211 -14.61 -1.07 -61.41
CA GLU A 211 -13.84 -0.38 -62.45
C GLU A 211 -13.71 -1.25 -63.71
N HIS A 212 -13.29 -2.51 -63.56
CA HIS A 212 -13.16 -3.45 -64.67
C HIS A 212 -14.48 -3.67 -65.42
N LEU A 213 -15.59 -3.84 -64.68
CA LEU A 213 -16.92 -4.02 -65.27
C LEU A 213 -17.40 -2.77 -65.98
N THR A 214 -17.16 -1.60 -65.40
CA THR A 214 -17.51 -0.30 -66.00
C THR A 214 -16.76 -0.11 -67.33
N ASP A 215 -15.46 -0.33 -67.34
CA ASP A 215 -14.62 -0.30 -68.54
C ASP A 215 -15.14 -1.25 -69.63
N LYS A 216 -15.53 -2.47 -69.23
CA LYS A 216 -16.06 -3.46 -70.16
C LYS A 216 -17.41 -3.02 -70.76
N ILE A 217 -18.30 -2.44 -69.93
CA ILE A 217 -19.58 -1.90 -70.37
C ILE A 217 -19.36 -0.78 -71.38
N GLU A 218 -18.50 0.19 -71.07
CA GLU A 218 -18.24 1.32 -71.96
C GLU A 218 -17.62 0.90 -73.30
N ARG A 219 -16.69 -0.07 -73.28
CA ARG A 219 -16.17 -0.68 -74.53
C ARG A 219 -17.28 -1.35 -75.34
N GLN A 220 -18.16 -2.11 -74.68
CA GLN A 220 -19.28 -2.78 -75.36
C GLN A 220 -20.28 -1.78 -75.95
N LYS A 221 -20.59 -0.69 -75.24
CA LYS A 221 -21.45 0.38 -75.77
C LYS A 221 -20.82 1.07 -76.98
N ALA A 222 -19.53 1.39 -76.90
CA ALA A 222 -18.79 2.00 -78.01
C ALA A 222 -18.75 1.08 -79.24
N ASP A 223 -18.45 -0.21 -79.05
CA ASP A 223 -18.47 -1.20 -80.12
C ASP A 223 -19.87 -1.39 -80.72
N PHE A 224 -20.90 -1.41 -79.86
CA PHE A 224 -22.30 -1.48 -80.27
C PHE A 224 -22.66 -0.27 -81.16
N ALA A 225 -22.43 0.94 -80.66
CA ALA A 225 -22.74 2.17 -81.37
C ALA A 225 -21.95 2.24 -82.69
N LYS A 226 -20.67 1.84 -82.71
CA LYS A 226 -19.88 1.79 -83.94
C LYS A 226 -20.50 0.87 -84.98
N ARG A 227 -20.79 -0.40 -84.63
CA ARG A 227 -21.38 -1.37 -85.56
C ARG A 227 -22.74 -0.93 -86.08
N PHE A 228 -23.59 -0.41 -85.19
CA PHE A 228 -24.89 0.13 -85.57
C PHE A 228 -24.76 1.35 -86.50
N ASN A 229 -23.93 2.33 -86.13
CA ASN A 229 -23.70 3.56 -86.89
C ASN A 229 -23.15 3.27 -88.29
N ASP A 230 -22.23 2.31 -88.41
CA ASP A 230 -21.69 1.86 -89.69
C ASP A 230 -22.76 1.16 -90.54
N ALA A 231 -23.67 0.38 -89.94
CA ALA A 231 -24.77 -0.27 -90.66
C ALA A 231 -25.83 0.73 -91.13
N ILE A 232 -26.34 1.57 -90.23
CA ILE A 232 -27.40 2.54 -90.54
C ILE A 232 -26.92 3.62 -91.53
N SER A 233 -25.66 4.07 -91.43
CA SER A 233 -25.10 5.05 -92.37
C SER A 233 -24.93 4.47 -93.76
N ARG A 234 -24.60 3.17 -93.89
CA ARG A 234 -24.58 2.49 -95.19
C ARG A 234 -25.99 2.39 -95.77
N LEU A 235 -26.95 1.92 -94.98
CA LEU A 235 -28.37 1.82 -95.38
C LEU A 235 -28.96 3.15 -95.86
N LEU A 236 -28.76 4.23 -95.10
CA LEU A 236 -29.26 5.56 -95.44
C LEU A 236 -28.67 6.08 -96.75
N ARG A 237 -27.37 5.83 -96.99
CA ARG A 237 -26.70 6.18 -98.25
C ARG A 237 -27.21 5.35 -99.43
N ASP A 238 -27.27 4.03 -99.28
CA ASP A 238 -27.66 3.09 -100.34
C ASP A 238 -29.10 3.34 -100.81
N LEU A 239 -29.98 3.71 -99.88
CA LEU A 239 -31.38 4.01 -100.17
C LEU A 239 -31.65 5.51 -100.50
N GLN A 240 -30.60 6.35 -100.41
CA GLN A 240 -30.61 7.80 -100.67
C GLN A 240 -31.59 8.60 -99.80
N PHE A 241 -31.59 8.34 -98.49
CA PHE A 241 -32.33 9.17 -97.54
C PHE A 241 -31.59 10.48 -97.23
N GLU A 242 -32.32 11.59 -97.15
CA GLU A 242 -31.78 12.93 -96.80
C GLU A 242 -31.58 13.13 -95.28
N LEU A 243 -31.56 12.03 -94.52
CA LEU A 243 -31.49 12.01 -93.07
C LEU A 243 -30.27 11.18 -92.66
N ASP A 244 -29.57 11.65 -91.63
CA ASP A 244 -28.55 10.87 -90.93
C ASP A 244 -29.14 10.35 -89.62
N ALA A 245 -28.85 9.10 -89.27
CA ALA A 245 -29.20 8.52 -87.99
C ALA A 245 -27.97 7.86 -87.37
N MET A 246 -27.78 8.03 -86.07
CA MET A 246 -26.71 7.41 -85.31
C MET A 246 -27.15 7.21 -83.87
N ILE A 247 -26.50 6.30 -83.16
CA ILE A 247 -26.63 6.14 -81.73
C ILE A 247 -25.40 6.74 -81.05
N ASP A 248 -25.62 7.47 -79.95
CA ASP A 248 -24.54 7.98 -79.11
C ASP A 248 -23.81 6.82 -78.39
N PRO A 249 -22.48 6.73 -78.46
CA PRO A 249 -21.73 5.62 -77.87
C PRO A 249 -21.76 5.56 -76.34
N ASN A 250 -22.09 6.65 -75.66
CA ASN A 250 -22.12 6.72 -74.19
C ASN A 250 -23.54 6.49 -73.64
N THR A 251 -24.55 7.07 -74.29
CA THR A 251 -25.96 7.03 -73.81
C THR A 251 -26.81 5.98 -74.51
N LEU A 252 -26.37 5.47 -75.67
CA LEU A 252 -27.15 4.61 -76.57
C LEU A 252 -28.45 5.25 -77.09
N GLU A 253 -28.57 6.58 -77.03
CA GLU A 253 -29.72 7.29 -77.56
C GLU A 253 -29.62 7.49 -79.07
N LEU A 254 -30.75 7.33 -79.78
CA LEU A 254 -30.85 7.59 -81.20
C LEU A 254 -30.86 9.10 -81.49
N ILE A 255 -29.89 9.55 -82.25
CA ILE A 255 -29.73 10.91 -82.75
C ILE A 255 -30.03 10.92 -84.25
N VAL A 256 -31.02 11.72 -84.65
CA VAL A 256 -31.35 11.96 -86.06
C VAL A 256 -30.91 13.36 -86.44
N LYS A 257 -30.25 13.51 -87.60
CA LYS A 257 -29.83 14.80 -88.15
C LYS A 257 -30.36 15.00 -89.56
N ARG A 258 -30.71 16.24 -89.89
CA ARG A 258 -30.99 16.70 -91.26
C ARG A 258 -30.14 17.94 -91.51
N GLU A 259 -29.37 17.95 -92.59
CA GLU A 259 -28.44 19.04 -92.92
C GLU A 259 -27.52 19.42 -91.74
N GLY A 260 -27.07 18.42 -90.98
CA GLY A 260 -26.19 18.61 -89.81
C GLY A 260 -26.87 19.07 -88.52
N LYS A 261 -28.17 19.38 -88.51
CA LYS A 261 -28.92 19.79 -87.30
C LYS A 261 -29.67 18.62 -86.68
N ILE A 262 -29.65 18.51 -85.35
CA ILE A 262 -30.40 17.49 -84.62
C ILE A 262 -31.90 17.74 -84.80
N GLN A 263 -32.61 16.73 -85.30
CA GLN A 263 -34.04 16.75 -85.53
C GLN A 263 -34.75 15.87 -84.48
N ARG A 264 -35.79 16.41 -83.83
CA ARG A 264 -36.61 15.61 -82.90
C ARG A 264 -37.41 14.58 -83.69
N LEU A 265 -37.49 13.34 -83.19
CA LEU A 265 -38.28 12.27 -83.83
C LEU A 265 -39.74 12.67 -84.06
N THR A 266 -40.33 13.47 -83.16
CA THR A 266 -41.71 13.96 -83.28
C THR A 266 -41.94 14.94 -84.43
N SER A 267 -40.87 15.53 -84.97
CA SER A 267 -40.95 16.46 -86.11
C SER A 267 -40.82 15.77 -87.47
N LEU A 268 -40.54 14.47 -87.50
CA LEU A 268 -40.54 13.66 -88.71
C LEU A 268 -41.96 13.32 -89.13
N SER A 269 -42.20 13.22 -90.44
CA SER A 269 -43.51 12.78 -90.95
C SER A 269 -43.81 11.33 -90.54
N LEU A 270 -45.06 10.88 -90.63
CA LEU A 270 -45.42 9.49 -90.35
C LEU A 270 -44.63 8.51 -91.26
N SER A 271 -44.48 8.85 -92.53
CA SER A 271 -43.74 8.05 -93.50
C SER A 271 -42.23 8.04 -93.23
N GLU A 272 -41.64 9.15 -92.79
CA GLU A 272 -40.22 9.22 -92.41
C GLU A 272 -39.94 8.45 -91.12
N ARG A 273 -40.83 8.49 -90.14
CA ARG A 273 -40.70 7.69 -88.91
C ARG A 273 -40.80 6.19 -89.18
N ALA A 274 -41.77 5.78 -90.01
CA ALA A 274 -41.89 4.39 -90.43
C ALA A 274 -40.63 3.93 -91.19
N ALA A 275 -40.12 4.79 -92.09
CA ALA A 275 -38.88 4.54 -92.80
C ALA A 275 -37.69 4.33 -91.87
N LEU A 276 -37.47 5.29 -90.98
CA LEU A 276 -36.39 5.24 -90.02
C LEU A 276 -36.51 4.00 -89.11
N ALA A 277 -37.72 3.65 -88.66
CA ALA A 277 -37.95 2.46 -87.84
C ALA A 277 -37.53 1.17 -88.56
N LEU A 278 -37.89 1.02 -89.84
CA LEU A 278 -37.49 -0.13 -90.64
C LEU A 278 -35.97 -0.18 -90.84
N LEU A 279 -35.34 0.96 -91.13
CA LEU A 279 -33.90 1.04 -91.31
C LEU A 279 -33.15 0.70 -90.03
N ILE A 280 -33.66 1.12 -88.87
CA ILE A 280 -33.11 0.75 -87.57
C ILE A 280 -33.22 -0.77 -87.36
N GLN A 281 -34.36 -1.38 -87.66
CA GLN A 281 -34.54 -2.84 -87.54
C GLN A 281 -33.56 -3.61 -88.44
N ILE A 282 -33.39 -3.17 -89.68
CA ILE A 282 -32.41 -3.75 -90.62
C ILE A 282 -30.99 -3.56 -90.09
N ALA A 283 -30.62 -2.34 -89.66
CA ALA A 283 -29.31 -2.04 -89.10
C ALA A 283 -28.99 -2.91 -87.88
N LEU A 284 -29.96 -3.10 -86.98
CA LEU A 284 -29.82 -3.99 -85.82
C LEU A 284 -29.64 -5.45 -86.25
N LYS A 285 -30.43 -5.93 -87.22
CA LYS A 285 -30.30 -7.28 -87.79
C LYS A 285 -28.92 -7.50 -88.38
N GLU A 286 -28.41 -6.52 -89.13
CA GLU A 286 -27.08 -6.60 -89.74
C GLU A 286 -25.94 -6.53 -88.72
N ALA A 287 -26.06 -5.65 -87.73
CA ALA A 287 -24.98 -5.38 -86.79
C ALA A 287 -24.83 -6.44 -85.68
N PHE A 288 -25.94 -7.02 -85.23
CA PHE A 288 -25.94 -7.85 -84.01
C PHE A 288 -26.45 -9.27 -84.21
N LEU A 289 -27.29 -9.51 -85.22
CA LEU A 289 -27.88 -10.81 -85.44
C LEU A 289 -27.56 -11.35 -86.85
N PRO A 290 -26.34 -11.19 -87.40
CA PRO A 290 -26.04 -11.54 -88.79
C PRO A 290 -26.32 -13.03 -89.09
N ASP A 291 -26.08 -13.91 -88.12
CA ASP A 291 -26.18 -15.36 -88.28
C ASP A 291 -27.61 -15.91 -88.18
N ILE A 292 -28.59 -15.09 -87.78
CA ILE A 292 -29.98 -15.53 -87.71
C ILE A 292 -30.57 -15.53 -89.12
N PRO A 293 -30.97 -16.67 -89.71
CA PRO A 293 -31.37 -16.76 -91.12
C PRO A 293 -32.82 -16.32 -91.37
N LEU A 294 -33.41 -15.56 -90.46
CA LEU A 294 -34.79 -15.11 -90.50
C LEU A 294 -34.88 -13.63 -90.14
N PHE A 295 -35.67 -12.87 -90.91
CA PHE A 295 -36.00 -11.49 -90.61
C PHE A 295 -37.47 -11.24 -90.92
N LEU A 296 -38.24 -10.85 -89.90
CA LEU A 296 -39.67 -10.57 -90.02
C LEU A 296 -39.86 -9.06 -90.01
N VAL A 297 -40.58 -8.53 -90.99
CA VAL A 297 -40.91 -7.11 -91.10
C VAL A 297 -42.42 -6.97 -91.23
N ASP A 298 -43.02 -6.32 -90.24
CA ASP A 298 -44.47 -6.22 -90.12
C ASP A 298 -44.99 -4.83 -90.49
N GLU A 299 -45.80 -4.74 -91.55
CA GLU A 299 -46.62 -3.59 -91.99
C GLU A 299 -45.93 -2.23 -92.19
N VAL A 300 -44.63 -2.12 -91.95
CA VAL A 300 -43.92 -0.83 -91.99
C VAL A 300 -43.88 -0.24 -93.41
N ILE A 301 -43.94 -1.08 -94.44
CA ILE A 301 -43.76 -0.71 -95.85
C ILE A 301 -44.98 0.03 -96.44
N LEU A 302 -46.13 0.03 -95.75
CA LEU A 302 -47.38 0.62 -96.24
C LEU A 302 -47.41 2.16 -96.24
N GLY A 303 -46.50 2.82 -95.50
CA GLY A 303 -46.44 4.29 -95.39
C GLY A 303 -45.54 4.99 -96.41
N PHE A 304 -44.96 4.27 -97.36
CA PHE A 304 -43.94 4.79 -98.27
C PHE A 304 -44.47 5.10 -99.68
N ASP A 305 -43.79 6.00 -100.38
CA ASP A 305 -44.00 6.18 -101.82
C ASP A 305 -43.50 4.96 -102.62
N ARG A 306 -44.03 4.77 -103.84
CA ARG A 306 -43.71 3.61 -104.69
C ARG A 306 -42.20 3.44 -104.91
N SER A 307 -41.49 4.54 -105.15
CA SER A 307 -40.05 4.53 -105.43
C SER A 307 -39.20 4.06 -104.24
N ARG A 308 -39.61 4.39 -103.01
CA ARG A 308 -38.93 3.97 -101.77
C ARG A 308 -39.24 2.53 -101.43
N VAL A 309 -40.48 2.09 -101.65
CA VAL A 309 -40.87 0.67 -101.47
C VAL A 309 -40.04 -0.22 -102.38
N GLU A 310 -39.90 0.14 -103.65
CA GLU A 310 -39.07 -0.60 -104.62
C GLU A 310 -37.62 -0.72 -104.15
N ARG A 311 -37.01 0.38 -103.70
CA ARG A 311 -35.62 0.38 -103.20
C ARG A 311 -35.44 -0.50 -101.97
N ILE A 312 -36.38 -0.45 -101.03
CA ILE A 312 -36.35 -1.27 -99.81
C ILE A 312 -36.53 -2.76 -100.17
N ILE A 313 -37.48 -3.10 -101.03
CA ILE A 313 -37.69 -4.49 -101.47
C ILE A 313 -36.45 -5.01 -102.21
N ASN A 314 -35.87 -4.22 -103.12
CA ASN A 314 -34.63 -4.56 -103.81
C ASN A 314 -33.50 -4.85 -102.82
N TYR A 315 -33.31 -3.95 -101.85
CA TYR A 315 -32.30 -4.11 -100.82
C TYR A 315 -32.51 -5.38 -99.99
N LEU A 316 -33.75 -5.65 -99.55
CA LEU A 316 -34.09 -6.86 -98.81
C LEU A 316 -33.86 -8.13 -99.64
N LEU A 317 -34.20 -8.13 -100.94
CA LEU A 317 -33.94 -9.26 -101.83
C LEU A 317 -32.44 -9.52 -102.03
N GLU A 318 -31.63 -8.47 -102.20
CA GLU A 318 -30.17 -8.60 -102.25
C GLU A 318 -29.62 -9.14 -100.93
N MET A 319 -30.13 -8.63 -99.81
CA MET A 319 -29.75 -9.10 -98.48
C MET A 319 -30.11 -10.59 -98.29
N ALA A 320 -31.30 -11.02 -98.72
CA ALA A 320 -31.73 -12.43 -98.69
C ALA A 320 -30.81 -13.33 -99.51
N LYS A 321 -30.44 -12.90 -100.72
CA LYS A 321 -29.55 -13.64 -101.63
C LYS A 321 -28.11 -13.72 -101.11
N ASN A 322 -27.53 -12.57 -100.75
CA ASN A 322 -26.12 -12.47 -100.38
C ASN A 322 -25.82 -13.09 -99.02
N LYS A 323 -26.78 -13.05 -98.08
CA LYS A 323 -26.61 -13.54 -96.71
C LYS A 323 -27.37 -14.83 -96.41
N GLY A 324 -28.02 -15.43 -97.41
CA GLY A 324 -28.76 -16.68 -97.25
C GLY A 324 -29.90 -16.60 -96.22
N MET A 325 -30.62 -15.48 -96.19
CA MET A 325 -31.65 -15.20 -95.20
C MET A 325 -33.06 -15.29 -95.79
N THR A 326 -34.01 -15.78 -94.97
CA THR A 326 -35.44 -15.72 -95.26
C THR A 326 -36.01 -14.41 -94.71
N ILE A 327 -36.63 -13.62 -95.57
CA ILE A 327 -37.30 -12.37 -95.18
C ILE A 327 -38.79 -12.55 -95.36
N VAL A 328 -39.56 -12.30 -94.31
CA VAL A 328 -41.01 -12.34 -94.33
C VAL A 328 -41.53 -10.92 -94.19
N LEU A 329 -42.28 -10.47 -95.18
CA LEU A 329 -42.98 -9.20 -95.17
C LEU A 329 -44.47 -9.47 -94.94
N THR A 330 -45.05 -8.92 -93.88
CA THR A 330 -46.49 -9.02 -93.61
C THR A 330 -47.20 -7.73 -94.00
N ARG A 331 -48.43 -7.89 -94.49
CA ARG A 331 -49.31 -6.80 -94.94
C ARG A 331 -50.74 -7.15 -94.56
N LEU A 332 -51.47 -6.18 -93.99
CA LEU A 332 -52.93 -6.19 -93.92
C LEU A 332 -53.53 -6.24 -95.33
N SER A 333 -54.18 -7.36 -95.65
CA SER A 333 -55.02 -7.52 -96.82
C SER A 333 -56.26 -8.34 -96.47
N ASP A 334 -57.39 -8.03 -97.12
CA ASP A 334 -58.65 -8.77 -96.98
C ASP A 334 -58.59 -10.22 -97.52
N LYS A 335 -57.42 -10.65 -98.01
CA LYS A 335 -57.15 -11.98 -98.56
C LYS A 335 -55.93 -12.59 -97.88
N GLU A 336 -56.05 -13.85 -97.45
CA GLU A 336 -54.92 -14.67 -96.96
C GLU A 336 -54.16 -15.24 -98.17
N GLU A 337 -53.19 -14.49 -98.69
CA GLU A 337 -52.32 -14.93 -99.79
C GLU A 337 -50.85 -14.86 -99.39
N VAL A 338 -50.16 -16.01 -99.40
CA VAL A 338 -48.69 -16.06 -99.26
C VAL A 338 -48.06 -16.01 -100.64
N ARG A 339 -47.20 -15.02 -100.88
CA ARG A 339 -46.50 -14.84 -102.16
C ARG A 339 -44.99 -14.94 -101.97
N VAL A 340 -44.32 -15.70 -102.82
CA VAL A 340 -42.86 -15.80 -102.87
C VAL A 340 -42.32 -14.77 -103.85
N ILE A 341 -41.48 -13.85 -103.37
CA ILE A 341 -40.87 -12.81 -104.19
C ILE A 341 -39.40 -13.19 -104.42
N THR A 342 -39.01 -13.43 -105.68
CA THR A 342 -37.63 -13.78 -106.07
C THR A 342 -36.93 -12.69 -106.89
N ASP A 343 -37.70 -11.75 -107.44
CA ASP A 343 -37.23 -10.59 -108.19
C ASP A 343 -38.20 -9.40 -108.06
N ALA A 344 -37.66 -8.18 -107.96
CA ALA A 344 -38.44 -6.96 -107.73
C ALA A 344 -39.17 -6.49 -109.00
N SER A 345 -38.61 -6.77 -110.18
CA SER A 345 -39.19 -6.43 -111.49
C SER A 345 -40.53 -7.12 -111.75
N SER A 346 -40.74 -8.29 -111.16
CA SER A 346 -41.83 -9.20 -111.52
C SER A 346 -43.18 -8.95 -110.84
N ASN A 347 -43.34 -7.98 -109.92
CA ASN A 347 -44.61 -7.84 -109.18
C ASN A 347 -44.98 -6.40 -108.78
N PHE A 348 -45.20 -5.55 -109.76
CA PHE A 348 -45.78 -4.21 -109.57
C PHE A 348 -47.30 -4.19 -109.32
N SER A 349 -47.95 -5.34 -109.15
CA SER A 349 -49.35 -5.44 -108.72
C SER A 349 -49.53 -5.31 -107.19
N LEU A 350 -48.47 -4.98 -106.45
CA LEU A 350 -48.43 -4.96 -104.98
C LEU A 350 -48.42 -3.57 -104.35
N LEU A 351 -48.40 -2.50 -105.12
CA LEU A 351 -48.65 -1.14 -104.62
C LEU A 351 -50.07 -0.73 -105.04
N PRO A 352 -50.84 0.02 -104.24
CA PRO A 352 -52.01 0.70 -104.77
C PRO A 352 -51.58 1.62 -105.93
#